data_AF-A0A962UTQ4-F1
#
_entry.id   AF-A0A962UTQ4-F1
#
_cell.length_a   1.000
_cell.length_b   1.000
_cell.length_c   1.000
_cell.angle_alpha   90.00
_cell.angle_beta   90.00
_cell.angle_gamma   90.00
#
_symmetry.space_group_name_H-M   'P 1'
#
loop_
_entity.id
_entity.type
_entity.pdbx_description
1 polymer ?
#
loop_
_entity_poly.entity_id
_entity_poly.type
_entity_poly.pdbx_seq_one_letter_code
_entity_poly.pdbx_strand_id
1 'polypeptide(L)' 'MNKLTRGDLLSLETYAEVRPEFRARVMAHKRNRQMPIGPNATLYFEDALTMHY' A
#
# COMPACT_ATOMS: atom_id res chain seq x y z
N MET A 1 -0.10 -7.28 -13.45
CA MET A 1 -0.07 -6.05 -12.64
C MET A 1 -0.64 -4.92 -13.48
N ASN A 2 -1.68 -4.26 -12.99
CA ASN A 2 -2.09 -2.98 -13.59
C ASN A 2 -1.04 -1.94 -13.21
N LYS A 3 -0.46 -1.27 -14.20
CA LYS A 3 0.54 -0.23 -13.95
C LYS A 3 -0.18 1.03 -13.48
N LEU A 4 0.23 1.58 -12.35
CA LEU A 4 -0.23 2.89 -11.91
C LEU A 4 0.24 3.95 -12.90
N THR A 5 -0.68 4.82 -13.27
CA THR A 5 -0.45 6.01 -14.07
C THR A 5 -0.74 7.24 -13.21
N ARG A 6 -0.40 8.43 -13.71
CA ARG A 6 -0.71 9.68 -13.01
C ARG A 6 -2.20 9.90 -12.78
N GLY A 7 -3.05 9.37 -13.67
CA GLY A 7 -4.50 9.49 -13.55
C GLY A 7 -5.10 8.62 -12.45
N ASP A 8 -4.35 7.63 -11.95
CA ASP A 8 -4.80 6.77 -10.85
C ASP A 8 -4.52 7.40 -9.48
N LEU A 9 -3.63 8.40 -9.42
CA LEU A 9 -3.20 9.05 -8.18
C LEU A 9 -4.22 10.10 -7.72
N LEU A 10 -4.47 10.13 -6.42
CA LEU A 10 -5.28 11.16 -5.80
C LEU A 10 -4.52 12.50 -5.76
N SER A 11 -5.26 13.62 -5.80
CA SER A 11 -4.70 14.92 -5.45
C SER A 11 -4.27 14.93 -3.98
N LEU A 12 -3.38 15.84 -3.60
CA LEU A 12 -2.90 15.94 -2.23
C LEU A 12 -4.04 16.20 -1.23
N GLU A 13 -5.01 17.04 -1.60
CA GLU A 13 -6.17 17.37 -0.78
C GLU A 13 -7.06 16.13 -0.59
N THR A 14 -7.42 15.46 -1.69
CA THR A 14 -8.27 14.26 -1.65
C THR A 14 -7.60 13.15 -0.85
N TYR A 15 -6.29 12.94 -1.05
CA TYR A 15 -5.53 11.95 -0.30
C TYR A 15 -5.52 12.28 1.19
N ALA A 16 -5.32 13.55 1.57
CA ALA A 16 -5.30 13.95 2.97
C ALA A 16 -6.63 13.65 3.68
N GLU A 17 -7.76 13.85 3.01
CA GLU A 17 -9.10 13.53 3.53
C GLU A 17 -9.29 12.02 3.75
N VAL A 18 -8.92 11.20 2.77
CA VAL A 18 -9.16 9.74 2.82
C VAL A 18 -8.04 8.94 3.47
N ARG A 19 -6.91 9.58 3.81
CA ARG A 19 -5.69 8.91 4.29
C ARG A 19 -5.91 7.96 5.46
N PRO A 20 -6.70 8.27 6.51
CA PRO A 20 -6.89 7.37 7.64
C PRO A 20 -7.54 6.04 7.21
N GLU A 21 -8.60 6.10 6.42
CA GLU A 21 -9.31 4.93 5.92
C GLU A 21 -8.45 4.15 4.92
N PHE A 22 -7.79 4.87 4.00
CA PHE A 22 -6.93 4.25 3.01
C PHE A 22 -5.75 3.51 3.66
N ARG A 23 -5.13 4.10 4.68
CA ARG A 23 -4.11 3.45 5.49
C ARG A 23 -4.64 2.20 6.17
N ALA A 24 -5.81 2.26 6.80
CA ALA A 24 -6.39 1.10 7.47
C ALA A 24 -6.59 -0.07 6.49
N ARG A 25 -7.10 0.22 5.30
CA ARG A 25 -7.25 -0.75 4.20
C ARG A 25 -5.92 -1.34 3.76
N VAL A 26 -4.90 -0.52 3.54
CA VAL A 26 -3.58 -0.98 3.07
C VAL A 26 -2.86 -1.79 4.15
N MET A 27 -2.92 -1.40 5.42
CA MET A 27 -2.33 -2.17 6.51
C MET A 27 -3.01 -3.54 6.65
N ALA A 28 -4.34 -3.59 6.54
CA ALA A 28 -5.08 -4.85 6.55
C ALA A 28 -4.64 -5.77 5.40
N HIS A 29 -4.39 -5.20 4.22
CA HIS A 29 -3.88 -5.90 3.05
C HIS A 29 -2.44 -6.38 3.21
N LYS A 30 -1.54 -5.54 3.76
CA LYS A 30 -0.11 -5.87 3.99
C LYS A 30 0.09 -7.06 4.93
N ARG A 31 -0.84 -7.32 5.86
CA ARG A 31 -0.74 -8.44 6.81
C ARG A 31 -0.52 -9.80 6.13
N ASN A 32 -1.17 -10.05 4.99
CA ASN A 32 -1.06 -11.31 4.28
C ASN A 32 0.09 -11.32 3.25
N ARG A 33 0.93 -10.28 3.22
CA ARG A 33 1.95 -10.04 2.18
C ARG A 33 3.34 -9.78 2.75
N GLN A 34 3.51 -10.03 4.04
CA GLN A 34 4.81 -9.96 4.71
C GLN A 34 5.29 -11.37 5.03
N MET A 35 6.56 -11.65 4.75
CA MET A 35 7.21 -12.91 5.05
C MET A 35 8.52 -12.64 5.80
N PRO A 36 8.57 -12.88 7.12
CA PRO A 36 9.80 -12.70 7.88
C PRO A 36 10.86 -13.71 7.42
N ILE A 37 12.11 -13.23 7.30
CA ILE A 37 13.29 -14.05 7.05
C ILE A 37 14.22 -13.89 8.25
N GLY A 38 14.02 -14.76 9.24
CA GLY A 38 14.73 -14.68 10.51
C GLY A 38 14.41 -13.37 11.27
N PRO A 39 15.29 -12.94 12.20
CA PRO A 39 15.02 -11.81 13.07
C PRO A 39 15.27 -10.43 12.43
N ASN A 40 16.02 -10.38 11.32
CA ASN A 40 16.59 -9.13 10.81
C ASN A 40 16.01 -8.69 9.46
N ALA A 41 15.21 -9.52 8.81
CA ALA A 41 14.66 -9.22 7.49
C ALA A 41 13.20 -9.64 7.38
N THR A 42 12.44 -8.93 6.56
CA THR A 42 11.07 -9.29 6.18
C THR A 42 10.86 -8.90 4.74
N LEU A 43 10.43 -9.84 3.91
CA LEU A 43 10.04 -9.56 2.55
C LEU A 43 8.61 -9.05 2.54
N TYR A 44 8.38 -7.97 1.79
CA TYR A 44 7.05 -7.52 1.44
C TYR A 44 6.82 -7.84 -0.02
N PHE A 45 5.78 -8.62 -0.28
CA PHE A 45 5.29 -8.80 -1.64
C PHE A 45 4.47 -7.57 -1.98
N GLU A 46 4.80 -6.88 -3.07
CA GLU A 46 4.17 -5.63 -3.49
C GLU A 46 3.12 -5.86 -4.59
N ASP A 47 2.09 -5.02 -4.65
CA ASP A 47 1.07 -4.98 -5.70
C ASP A 47 0.60 -3.54 -5.90
N ALA A 48 -0.39 -3.35 -6.79
CA ALA A 48 -0.88 -2.01 -7.08
C ALA A 48 -1.43 -1.29 -5.84
N LEU A 49 -2.08 -1.99 -4.90
CA LEU A 49 -2.65 -1.35 -3.71
C LEU A 49 -1.56 -0.95 -2.71
N THR A 50 -0.57 -1.81 -2.50
CA THR A 50 0.54 -1.48 -1.59
C THR A 50 1.46 -0.40 -2.16
N MET A 51 1.59 -0.32 -3.48
CA MET A 51 2.35 0.72 -4.19
C MET A 51 1.59 2.03 -4.38
N HIS A 52 0.26 2.02 -4.36
CA HIS A 52 -0.57 3.22 -4.47
C HIS A 52 -0.67 4.01 -3.15
N TYR A 53 -0.22 3.41 -2.04
CA TYR A 53 -0.24 4.01 -0.70
C TYR A 53 1.04 4.75 -0.35
#